data_AF-A0AAU9THC9-F1
#
_entry.id   AF-A0AAU9THC9-F1
#
_cell.length_a   1.000
_cell.length_b   1.000
_cell.length_c   1.000
_cell.angle_alpha   90.00
_cell.angle_beta   90.00
_cell.angle_gamma   90.00
#
_symmetry.space_group_name_H-M   'P 1'
#
loop_
_entity.id
_entity.type
_entity.pdbx_description
1 polymer ?
#
loop_
_entity_poly.entity_id
_entity_poly.type
_entity_poly.pdbx_seq_one_letter_code
_entity_poly.pdbx_strand_id
1 'polypeptide(L)' 'MERFACPTTDRQGRYRCIDDHVLCDGFIDCPNGEDEDRQACMFYKTTKAHLDVLADALLRWARGR' A
#
# COMPACT_ATOMS: atom_id res chain seq x y z
N MET A 1 10.58 3.03 3.28
CA MET A 1 10.04 2.12 2.26
C MET A 1 9.07 1.22 2.97
N GLU A 2 7.79 1.41 2.70
CA GLU A 2 6.72 0.61 3.31
C GLU A 2 6.56 -0.67 2.48
N ARG A 3 6.31 -1.81 3.14
CA ARG A 3 6.09 -3.09 2.48
C ARG A 3 4.67 -3.56 2.73
N PHE A 4 4.02 -4.03 1.68
CA PHE A 4 2.65 -4.52 1.71
C PHE A 4 2.64 -6.02 1.41
N ALA A 5 1.84 -6.78 2.17
CA ALA A 5 1.58 -8.17 1.85
C ALA A 5 0.45 -8.25 0.81
N CYS A 6 0.67 -9.03 -0.24
CA CYS A 6 -0.37 -9.37 -1.21
C CYS A 6 -1.52 -10.09 -0.50
N PRO A 7 -2.79 -9.75 -0.81
CA PRO A 7 -3.96 -10.39 -0.20
C PRO A 7 -4.03 -11.90 -0.46
N THR A 8 -3.67 -12.34 -1.68
CA THR A 8 -3.62 -13.76 -2.02
C THR A 8 -2.22 -14.34 -1.86
N THR A 9 -2.16 -15.59 -1.43
CA THR A 9 -0.92 -16.36 -1.35
C THR A 9 -0.43 -16.83 -2.72
N ASP A 10 0.86 -17.10 -2.83
CA ASP A 10 1.45 -17.71 -4.01
C ASP A 10 0.99 -19.18 -4.19
N ARG A 11 1.43 -19.82 -5.27
CA ARG A 11 1.11 -21.23 -5.55
C ARG A 11 1.59 -22.22 -4.48
N GLN A 12 2.50 -21.81 -3.61
CA GLN A 12 3.00 -22.60 -2.48
C GLN A 12 2.31 -22.22 -1.15
N GLY A 13 1.31 -21.34 -1.17
CA GLY A 13 0.59 -20.91 0.03
C GLY A 13 1.33 -19.87 0.87
N ARG A 14 2.32 -19.17 0.32
CA ARG A 14 3.09 -18.15 1.03
C ARG A 14 2.61 -16.74 0.70
N TYR A 15 2.64 -15.85 1.67
CA TYR A 15 2.39 -14.43 1.43
C TYR A 15 3.57 -13.80 0.72
N ARG A 16 3.28 -13.10 -0.38
CA ARG A 16 4.26 -12.26 -1.10
C ARG A 16 4.21 -10.86 -0.52
N CYS A 17 5.38 -10.25 -0.30
CA CYS A 17 5.46 -8.85 0.14
C CYS A 17 6.11 -8.00 -0.95
N ILE A 18 5.46 -6.90 -1.30
CA ILE A 18 5.86 -5.95 -2.33
C ILE A 18 6.16 -4.58 -1.71
N ASP A 19 6.94 -3.76 -2.40
CA ASP A 19 7.27 -2.41 -1.94
C ASP A 19 6.21 -1.39 -2.40
N ASP A 20 6.15 -0.23 -1.75
CA ASP A 20 5.17 0.81 -2.04
C ASP A 20 5.28 1.40 -3.45
N HIS A 21 6.46 1.36 -4.06
CA HIS A 21 6.70 1.91 -5.39
C HIS A 21 6.22 1.02 -6.54
N VAL A 22 5.98 -0.27 -6.29
CA VAL A 22 5.45 -1.23 -7.28
C VAL A 22 3.94 -1.40 -7.18
N LEU A 23 3.28 -0.66 -6.28
CA LEU A 23 1.81 -0.58 -6.30
C LEU A 23 1.36 0.35 -7.41
N CYS A 24 0.48 -0.13 -8.29
CA CYS A 24 -0.11 0.65 -9.37
C CYS A 24 0.94 1.23 -10.33
N ASP A 25 1.97 0.45 -10.64
CA ASP A 25 3.05 0.79 -11.57
C ASP A 25 2.83 0.21 -12.98
N GLY A 26 1.79 -0.62 -13.15
CA GLY A 26 1.39 -1.25 -14.40
C GLY A 26 1.94 -2.66 -14.60
N PHE A 27 2.65 -3.21 -13.62
CA PHE A 27 3.14 -4.59 -13.61
C PHE A 27 2.42 -5.41 -12.54
N ILE A 28 2.10 -6.66 -12.86
CA ILE A 28 1.48 -7.57 -11.88
C ILE A 28 2.59 -8.12 -10.98
N ASP A 29 2.67 -7.60 -9.76
CA ASP A 29 3.56 -8.08 -8.72
C ASP A 29 2.88 -9.04 -7.73
N CYS A 30 1.58 -8.91 -7.46
CA CYS A 30 0.87 -9.88 -6.63
C CYS A 30 0.37 -11.10 -7.42
N PRO A 31 0.17 -12.26 -6.76
CA PRO A 31 -0.19 -13.50 -7.46
C PRO A 31 -1.44 -13.43 -8.35
N ASN A 32 -2.42 -12.59 -8.00
CA ASN A 32 -3.63 -12.36 -8.77
C ASN A 32 -3.73 -10.94 -9.35
N GLY A 33 -2.65 -10.15 -9.30
CA GLY A 33 -2.65 -8.75 -9.76
C GLY A 33 -3.46 -7.80 -8.88
N GLU A 34 -3.61 -8.10 -7.60
CA GLU A 34 -4.36 -7.25 -6.66
C GLU A 34 -3.73 -5.86 -6.46
N ASP A 35 -2.42 -5.77 -6.64
CA ASP A 35 -1.63 -4.54 -6.66
C ASP A 35 -1.98 -3.61 -7.82
N GLU A 36 -2.59 -4.15 -8.88
CA GLU A 36 -3.00 -3.43 -10.09
C GLU A 36 -4.52 -3.37 -10.26
N ASP A 37 -5.28 -3.62 -9.19
CA ASP A 37 -6.72 -3.44 -9.22
C ASP A 37 -7.08 -1.97 -9.51
N ARG A 38 -7.90 -1.76 -10.55
CA ARG A 38 -8.21 -0.41 -11.04
C ARG A 38 -8.93 0.42 -10.00
N GLN A 39 -9.84 -0.16 -9.24
CA GLN A 39 -10.60 0.58 -8.23
C GLN A 39 -9.67 0.97 -7.07
N ALA A 40 -8.83 0.06 -6.61
CA ALA A 40 -7.83 0.33 -5.58
C ALA A 40 -6.83 1.42 -6.02
N CYS A 41 -6.29 1.30 -7.24
CA CYS A 41 -5.29 2.24 -7.76
C CYS A 41 -5.81 3.66 -7.96
N MET A 42 -7.09 3.83 -8.29
CA MET A 42 -7.71 5.15 -8.41
C MET A 42 -7.67 5.94 -7.10
N PHE A 43 -7.74 5.26 -5.95
CA PHE A 43 -7.81 5.90 -4.64
C PHE A 43 -6.54 5.75 -3.81
N TYR A 44 -5.62 4.84 -4.15
CA TYR A 44 -4.44 4.56 -3.33
C TYR A 44 -3.59 5.81 -3.06
N LYS A 45 -3.13 6.52 -4.11
CA LYS A 45 -2.24 7.67 -3.95
C LYS A 45 -2.88 8.83 -3.18
N THR A 46 -4.15 9.12 -3.44
CA THR A 46 -4.89 10.19 -2.76
C THR A 46 -5.14 9.83 -1.29
N THR A 47 -5.58 8.61 -1.01
CA THR A 47 -5.87 8.14 0.35
C THR A 47 -4.59 8.08 1.20
N LYS A 48 -3.48 7.59 0.62
CA LYS A 48 -2.17 7.58 1.29
C LYS A 48 -1.72 8.99 1.68
N ALA A 49 -1.79 9.94 0.74
CA ALA A 49 -1.41 11.33 1.03
C ALA A 49 -2.24 11.94 2.18
N HIS A 50 -3.56 11.71 2.21
CA HIS A 50 -4.40 12.19 3.30
C HIS A 50 -4.09 11.50 4.64
N LEU A 51 -3.83 10.18 4.63
CA LEU A 51 -3.44 9.44 5.82
C LEU A 51 -2.10 9.93 6.38
N ASP A 52 -1.12 10.22 5.52
CA ASP A 52 0.19 10.73 5.94
C ASP A 52 0.06 12.11 6.62
N VAL A 53 -0.80 12.99 6.11
CA VAL A 53 -1.10 14.29 6.73
C VAL A 53 -1.74 14.10 8.12
N LEU A 54 -2.71 13.19 8.24
CA LEU A 54 -3.35 12.90 9.52
C LEU A 54 -2.36 12.28 10.52
N ALA A 55 -1.53 11.35 10.06
CA ALA A 55 -0.49 10.73 10.88
C ALA A 55 0.50 11.78 11.39
N ASP A 56 0.97 12.71 10.55
CA ASP A 56 1.86 13.78 10.98
C ASP A 56 1.20 14.72 11.99
N ALA A 57 -0.07 15.09 11.77
CA ALA A 57 -0.83 15.91 12.73
C ALA A 57 -0.96 15.24 14.10
N LEU A 58 -1.30 13.94 14.13
CA LEU A 58 -1.39 13.15 15.36
C LEU A 58 -0.03 13.03 16.06
N LEU A 59 1.04 12.81 15.30
CA LEU A 59 2.39 12.71 15.84
C LEU A 59 2.89 14.05 16.41
N ARG A 60 2.52 15.19 15.82
CA ARG A 60 2.82 16.52 16.37
C ARG A 60 2.10 16.74 17.69
N TRP A 61 0.78 16.47 17.72
CA TRP A 61 -0.04 16.56 18.92
C TRP A 61 0.51 15.69 20.05
N ALA A 62 0.82 14.41 19.77
CA ALA A 62 1.35 13.47 20.76
C ALA A 62 2.71 13.89 21.34
N ARG A 63 3.51 14.64 20.57
CA ARG A 63 4.81 15.18 21.01
C ARG A 63 4.69 16.49 21.79
N GLY A 64 3.47 16.99 22.02
CA GLY A 64 3.23 18.22 22.79
C GLY A 64 3.65 19.49 22.05
N ARG A 65 3.63 19.49 20.71
CA ARG A 65 3.82 20.67 19.86
C ARG A 65 2.56 20.99 19.07
#